data_AF-A0A0F2R729-F1
#
_entry.id   AF-A0A0F2R729-F1
#
_cell.length_a   1.000
_cell.length_b   1.000
_cell.length_c   1.000
_cell.angle_alpha   90.00
_cell.angle_beta   90.00
_cell.angle_gamma   90.00
#
_symmetry.space_group_name_H-M   'P 1'
#
loop_
_entity.id
_entity.type
_entity.pdbx_description
1 polymer ?
#
loop_
_entity_poly.entity_id
_entity_poly.type
_entity_poly.pdbx_seq_one_letter_code
_entity_poly.pdbx_strand_id
1 'polypeptide(L)'
;MERLFGHIGAAMTDPVTGTLVALIVGAFVLFLFLLWRNGPRSGALGRMAPGVLTSLGVLGTFAGIFVGLMEFDVSAIDRSVPLLLEGMKLAFLTSLVGISTAILFKVLQPFLTPQDGADEEATGSDLLVVLKDIRDGQRDSLEKLRQSITGDGDGSLSTQLAKLRTTTGDGFADLRKDFQTFAEKIAEDNSQALIDALQEVIRDFNAKINEQFGENFKHLNEAVGKLLVWQENYRVHVETLTDRFEQAGAGIAAVEAATREIAAQSKAVPEAMSALGDMMEAALQQLDDLESHLEAFATLREKAVDAFPVIEQNLDRITTGMKTQADSMEQAVTAQTQAQKRIAEELRDAVAAQTKTFASLQDSFTGLQKTATGAIEEIKTGTVLAVKQAGTELEAAVQRQGQALTEAVDAAGRHLSAAGEEQHEAMRRTAQQVEKTMEQTLKHTGDALSKQIEALDAQMQQELTRAIGEMGTKLGSLSDKFVRDYTPLTESLRRLVDTARVLQS
;
A
#
# COMPACT_ATOMS: atom_id res chain seq x y z
N MET A 1 37.43 -70.72 33.68
CA MET A 1 36.98 -72.11 33.45
C MET A 1 35.46 -72.19 33.34
N GLU A 2 34.68 -71.98 34.40
CA GLU A 2 33.20 -72.15 34.37
C GLU A 2 32.49 -71.44 33.21
N ARG A 3 32.80 -70.16 32.94
CA ARG A 3 32.18 -69.45 31.79
C ARG A 3 32.50 -70.09 30.43
N LEU A 4 33.69 -70.65 30.24
CA LEU A 4 34.07 -71.35 29.00
C LEU A 4 33.30 -72.67 28.86
N PHE A 5 33.22 -73.48 29.93
CA PHE A 5 32.42 -74.71 29.93
C PHE A 5 30.92 -74.43 29.77
N GLY A 6 30.41 -73.33 30.33
CA GLY A 6 29.02 -72.89 30.12
C GLY A 6 28.71 -72.51 28.67
N HIS A 7 29.63 -71.83 27.97
CA HIS A 7 29.44 -71.50 26.55
C HIS A 7 29.60 -72.74 25.64
N ILE A 8 30.50 -73.68 25.98
CA ILE A 8 30.62 -74.97 25.28
C ILE A 8 29.36 -75.82 25.50
N GLY A 9 28.81 -75.84 26.72
CA GLY A 9 27.54 -76.51 27.03
C GLY A 9 26.35 -75.93 26.28
N ALA A 10 26.27 -74.60 26.17
CA ALA A 10 25.25 -73.90 25.37
C ALA A 10 25.42 -74.10 23.85
N ALA A 11 26.64 -74.40 23.36
CA ALA A 11 26.84 -74.82 21.97
C ALA A 11 26.47 -76.30 21.74
N MET A 12 26.48 -77.13 22.78
CA MET A 12 26.07 -78.54 22.71
C MET A 12 24.54 -78.76 22.76
N THR A 13 23.73 -77.73 22.98
CA THR A 13 22.26 -77.86 22.91
C THR A 13 21.72 -77.89 21.48
N ASP A 14 22.53 -77.53 20.46
CA ASP A 14 22.19 -77.80 19.06
C ASP A 14 22.37 -79.30 18.75
N PRO A 15 21.33 -80.00 18.26
CA PRO A 15 21.42 -81.43 17.93
C PRO A 15 22.47 -81.76 16.85
N VAL A 16 22.79 -80.85 15.93
CA VAL A 16 23.81 -81.09 14.89
C VAL A 16 25.22 -80.99 15.49
N THR A 17 25.50 -79.96 16.28
CA THR A 17 26.76 -79.81 17.01
C THR A 17 27.02 -80.98 17.97
N GLY A 18 26.00 -81.39 18.75
CA GLY A 18 26.12 -82.48 19.71
C GLY A 18 26.49 -83.82 19.06
N THR A 19 25.85 -84.16 17.92
CA THR A 19 26.11 -85.43 17.21
C THR A 19 27.49 -85.47 16.57
N LEU A 20 27.94 -84.39 15.93
CA LEU A 20 29.28 -84.31 15.33
C LEU A 20 30.40 -84.41 16.39
N VAL A 21 30.27 -83.69 17.51
CA VAL A 21 31.27 -83.76 18.58
C VAL A 21 31.30 -85.14 19.25
N ALA A 22 30.14 -85.77 19.46
CA ALA A 22 30.07 -87.13 19.97
C ALA A 22 30.76 -88.15 19.04
N LEU A 23 30.66 -87.97 17.72
CA LEU A 23 31.34 -88.82 16.74
C LEU A 23 32.88 -88.67 16.83
N ILE A 24 33.38 -87.43 16.91
CA ILE A 24 34.83 -87.14 17.06
C ILE A 24 35.38 -87.78 18.35
N VAL A 25 34.70 -87.58 19.48
CA VAL A 25 35.10 -88.15 20.78
C VAL A 25 35.01 -89.68 20.77
N GLY A 26 33.96 -90.26 20.16
CA GLY A 26 33.81 -91.71 19.98
C GLY A 26 34.95 -92.32 19.15
N ALA A 27 35.34 -91.67 18.06
CA ALA A 27 36.49 -92.08 17.25
C ALA A 27 37.80 -92.02 18.05
N PHE A 28 38.01 -90.97 18.86
CA PHE A 28 39.19 -90.83 19.72
C PHE A 28 39.28 -91.96 20.76
N VAL A 29 38.18 -92.28 21.45
CA VAL A 29 38.11 -93.39 22.41
C VAL A 29 38.34 -94.75 21.72
N LEU A 30 37.78 -94.96 20.53
CA LEU A 30 37.99 -96.16 19.74
C LEU A 30 39.48 -96.35 19.36
N PHE A 31 40.15 -95.30 18.90
CA PHE A 31 41.58 -95.37 18.57
C PHE A 31 42.46 -95.60 19.80
N LEU A 32 42.13 -95.02 20.95
CA LEU A 32 42.84 -95.30 22.22
C LEU A 32 42.66 -96.76 22.65
N PHE A 33 41.44 -97.29 22.56
CA PHE A 33 41.16 -98.70 22.88
C PHE A 33 41.90 -99.66 21.94
N LEU A 34 41.98 -99.34 20.65
CA LEU A 34 42.71 -100.13 19.65
C LEU A 34 44.24 -100.09 19.85
N LEU A 35 44.80 -98.98 20.35
CA LEU A 35 46.20 -98.94 20.80
C LEU A 35 46.41 -99.78 22.06
N TRP A 36 45.56 -99.62 23.09
CA TRP A 36 45.67 -100.34 24.36
C TRP A 36 45.61 -101.87 24.20
N ARG A 37 44.86 -102.37 23.21
CA ARG A 37 44.78 -103.80 22.86
C ARG A 37 46.08 -104.39 22.27
N ASN A 38 47.09 -103.57 22.00
CA ASN A 38 48.48 -103.94 21.72
C ASN A 38 48.71 -105.08 20.70
N GLY A 39 47.94 -105.08 19.60
CA GLY A 39 48.10 -106.04 18.50
C GLY A 39 49.18 -105.62 17.48
N PRO A 40 49.64 -106.51 16.58
CA PRO A 40 50.74 -106.26 15.62
C PRO A 40 50.48 -105.14 14.58
N ARG A 41 49.29 -104.53 14.59
CA ARG A 41 48.94 -103.36 13.74
C ARG A 41 48.81 -102.06 14.54
N SER A 42 49.04 -102.06 15.85
CA SER A 42 48.92 -100.88 16.74
C SER A 42 49.77 -99.71 16.25
N GLY A 43 51.04 -99.96 15.91
CA GLY A 43 51.96 -98.94 15.37
C GLY A 43 51.57 -98.38 13.98
N ALA A 44 50.73 -99.08 13.21
CA ALA A 44 50.17 -98.53 11.97
C ALA A 44 48.94 -97.65 12.26
N LEU A 45 47.98 -98.15 13.06
CA LEU A 45 46.79 -97.39 13.43
C LEU A 45 47.12 -96.12 14.22
N GLY A 46 48.08 -96.19 15.15
CA GLY A 46 48.51 -95.04 15.95
C GLY A 46 49.06 -93.90 15.10
N ARG A 47 49.74 -94.21 13.98
CA ARG A 47 50.24 -93.19 13.04
C ARG A 47 49.13 -92.55 12.19
N MET A 48 48.02 -93.26 11.95
CA MET A 48 46.90 -92.75 11.14
C MET A 48 45.85 -91.98 11.96
N ALA A 49 45.64 -92.35 13.23
CA ALA A 49 44.56 -91.81 14.06
C ALA A 49 44.55 -90.27 14.21
N PRO A 50 45.68 -89.56 14.41
CA PRO A 50 45.69 -88.09 14.44
C PRO A 50 45.25 -87.46 13.12
N GLY A 51 45.58 -88.08 11.98
CA GLY A 51 45.14 -87.62 10.67
C GLY A 51 43.64 -87.74 10.51
N VAL A 52 43.07 -88.91 10.87
CA VAL A 52 41.62 -89.16 10.82
C VAL A 52 40.85 -88.20 11.73
N LEU A 53 41.29 -88.00 12.98
CA LEU A 53 40.64 -87.08 13.93
C LEU A 53 40.66 -85.62 13.44
N THR A 54 41.77 -85.18 12.84
CA THR A 54 41.88 -83.85 12.23
C THR A 54 40.93 -83.71 11.03
N SER A 55 40.90 -84.70 10.14
CA SER A 55 39.99 -84.73 8.99
C SER A 55 38.52 -84.72 9.40
N LEU A 56 38.16 -85.39 10.50
CA LEU A 56 36.80 -85.38 11.04
C LEU A 56 36.41 -84.01 11.63
N GLY A 57 37.35 -83.31 12.26
CA GLY A 57 37.16 -81.92 12.69
C GLY A 57 36.92 -80.97 11.50
N VAL A 58 37.70 -81.14 10.42
CA VAL A 58 37.53 -80.37 9.16
C VAL A 58 36.18 -80.67 8.49
N LEU A 59 35.71 -81.92 8.50
CA LEU A 59 34.39 -82.29 8.00
C LEU A 59 33.28 -81.57 8.78
N GLY A 60 33.41 -81.48 10.12
CA GLY A 60 32.51 -80.68 10.95
C GLY A 60 32.50 -79.19 10.58
N THR A 61 33.65 -78.62 10.24
CA THR A 61 33.74 -77.22 9.76
C THR A 61 32.91 -77.00 8.50
N PHE A 62 33.04 -77.88 7.49
CA PHE A 62 32.25 -77.79 6.26
C PHE A 62 30.76 -77.99 6.51
N ALA A 63 30.38 -78.93 7.39
CA ALA A 63 28.99 -79.14 7.76
C ALA A 63 28.37 -77.91 8.45
N GLY A 64 29.08 -77.25 9.38
CA GLY A 64 28.59 -76.05 10.06
C GLY A 64 28.39 -74.85 9.14
N ILE A 65 29.33 -74.62 8.22
CA ILE A 65 29.21 -73.56 7.20
C ILE A 65 28.04 -73.86 6.26
N PHE A 66 27.86 -75.11 5.83
CA PHE A 66 26.75 -75.53 4.98
C PHE A 66 25.38 -75.29 5.64
N VAL A 67 25.23 -75.65 6.92
CA VAL A 67 24.01 -75.38 7.70
C VAL A 67 23.76 -73.88 7.83
N GLY A 68 24.80 -73.06 8.10
CA GLY A 68 24.67 -71.60 8.18
C GLY A 68 24.30 -70.91 6.85
N LEU A 69 24.56 -71.54 5.70
CA LEU A 69 24.23 -71.00 4.38
C LEU A 69 22.85 -71.47 3.86
N MET A 70 22.31 -72.58 4.35
CA MET A 70 21.00 -73.12 3.97
C MET A 70 19.84 -72.12 4.18
N GLU A 71 19.92 -71.29 5.22
CA GLU A 71 18.89 -70.31 5.60
C GLU A 71 19.29 -68.85 5.28
N PHE A 72 20.32 -68.66 4.46
CA PHE A 72 20.85 -67.33 4.12
C PHE A 72 20.09 -66.68 2.96
N ASP A 73 19.24 -65.71 3.25
CA ASP A 73 18.52 -64.88 2.27
C ASP A 73 19.27 -63.55 2.06
N VAL A 74 19.70 -63.33 0.82
CA VAL A 74 20.38 -62.10 0.38
C VAL A 74 19.47 -60.87 0.49
N SER A 75 18.15 -61.07 0.47
CA SER A 75 17.12 -60.03 0.56
C SER A 75 16.88 -59.55 1.99
N ALA A 76 17.29 -60.33 3.01
CA ALA A 76 16.95 -60.14 4.42
C ALA A 76 18.19 -60.29 5.33
N ILE A 77 19.28 -59.62 4.94
CA ILE A 77 20.63 -59.72 5.56
C ILE A 77 20.57 -59.59 7.10
N ASP A 78 19.77 -58.67 7.65
CA ASP A 78 19.64 -58.45 9.10
C ASP A 78 19.16 -59.69 9.88
N ARG A 79 18.38 -60.57 9.23
CA ARG A 79 17.93 -61.85 9.79
C ARG A 79 18.88 -63.00 9.46
N SER A 80 19.50 -62.97 8.27
CA SER A 80 20.36 -64.05 7.79
C SER A 80 21.78 -64.04 8.38
N VAL A 81 22.32 -62.88 8.73
CA VAL A 81 23.65 -62.77 9.36
C VAL A 81 23.71 -63.44 10.76
N PRO A 82 22.74 -63.24 11.67
CA PRO A 82 22.71 -63.98 12.94
C PRO A 82 22.72 -65.52 12.79
N LEU A 83 21.96 -66.07 11.83
CA LEU A 83 21.90 -67.51 11.54
C LEU A 83 23.22 -68.04 10.97
N LEU A 84 23.84 -67.30 10.04
CA LEU A 84 25.16 -67.63 9.50
C LEU A 84 26.24 -67.65 10.60
N LEU A 85 26.19 -66.68 11.52
CA LEU A 85 27.09 -66.62 12.68
C LEU A 85 26.88 -67.78 13.66
N GLU A 86 25.71 -68.42 13.68
CA GLU A 86 25.42 -69.60 14.50
C GLU A 86 26.00 -70.87 13.86
N GLY A 87 25.78 -71.10 12.56
CA GLY A 87 26.43 -72.20 11.81
C GLY A 87 27.96 -72.10 11.83
N MET A 88 28.51 -70.87 11.84
CA MET A 88 29.94 -70.64 11.99
C MET A 88 30.49 -71.02 13.39
N LYS A 89 29.72 -70.86 14.47
CA LYS A 89 30.12 -71.31 15.83
C LYS A 89 30.26 -72.84 15.87
N LEU A 90 29.30 -73.56 15.28
CA LEU A 90 29.34 -75.01 15.09
C LEU A 90 30.62 -75.41 14.33
N ALA A 91 30.89 -74.76 13.19
CA ALA A 91 32.05 -75.05 12.36
C ALA A 91 33.39 -74.90 13.10
N PHE A 92 33.55 -73.84 13.92
CA PHE A 92 34.75 -73.64 14.73
C PHE A 92 34.87 -74.65 15.89
N LEU A 93 33.77 -74.97 16.57
CA LEU A 93 33.80 -75.87 17.73
C LEU A 93 34.19 -77.31 17.33
N THR A 94 33.64 -77.84 16.24
CA THR A 94 33.99 -79.18 15.75
C THR A 94 35.45 -79.28 15.31
N SER A 95 35.97 -78.24 14.65
CA SER A 95 37.37 -78.14 14.26
C SER A 95 38.30 -78.15 15.47
N LEU A 96 37.98 -77.34 16.49
CA LEU A 96 38.74 -77.24 17.72
C LEU A 96 38.82 -78.60 18.45
N VAL A 97 37.70 -79.32 18.58
CA VAL A 97 37.68 -80.65 19.22
C VAL A 97 38.47 -81.67 18.40
N GLY A 98 38.34 -81.70 17.07
CA GLY A 98 39.09 -82.62 16.20
C GLY A 98 40.60 -82.42 16.26
N ILE A 99 41.06 -81.16 16.24
CA ILE A 99 42.48 -80.83 16.35
C ILE A 99 43.00 -81.11 17.77
N SER A 100 42.27 -80.72 18.82
CA SER A 100 42.69 -80.95 20.21
C SER A 100 42.78 -82.44 20.55
N THR A 101 41.84 -83.27 20.09
CA THR A 101 41.89 -84.74 20.28
C THR A 101 43.03 -85.37 19.47
N ALA A 102 43.30 -84.90 18.24
CA ALA A 102 44.43 -85.37 17.43
C ALA A 102 45.80 -85.04 18.06
N ILE A 103 45.96 -83.85 18.65
CA ILE A 103 47.18 -83.44 19.37
C ILE A 103 47.35 -84.28 20.64
N LEU A 104 46.28 -84.42 21.44
CA LEU A 104 46.31 -85.24 22.66
C LEU A 104 46.70 -86.69 22.35
N PHE A 105 46.21 -87.25 21.25
CA PHE A 105 46.58 -88.60 20.80
C PHE A 105 48.07 -88.73 20.46
N LYS A 106 48.65 -87.76 19.73
CA LYS A 106 50.10 -87.76 19.41
C LYS A 106 50.99 -87.70 20.65
N VAL A 107 50.57 -86.94 21.67
CA VAL A 107 51.33 -86.82 22.93
C VAL A 107 51.28 -88.11 23.74
N LEU A 108 50.15 -88.82 23.75
CA LEU A 108 50.03 -90.11 24.47
C LEU A 108 50.76 -91.25 23.76
N GLN A 109 50.75 -91.30 22.42
CA GLN A 109 51.26 -92.43 21.63
C GLN A 109 52.62 -93.01 22.06
N PRO A 110 53.72 -92.23 22.22
CA PRO A 110 55.03 -92.79 22.55
C PRO A 110 55.12 -93.40 23.97
N PHE A 111 54.22 -93.04 24.90
CA PHE A 111 54.17 -93.64 26.23
C PHE A 111 53.62 -95.08 26.24
N LEU A 112 53.24 -95.65 25.08
CA LEU A 112 52.62 -96.97 24.98
C LEU A 112 53.45 -98.04 24.18
N THR A 113 54.63 -97.75 23.57
CA THR A 113 55.34 -98.74 22.68
C THR A 113 56.90 -98.60 22.55
N PRO A 114 57.74 -99.68 22.73
CA PRO A 114 59.23 -99.73 22.53
C PRO A 114 59.81 -100.82 21.54
N GLN A 115 61.13 -100.83 21.19
CA GLN A 115 61.81 -101.78 20.22
C GLN A 115 63.39 -101.89 20.31
N ASP A 116 64.04 -103.04 19.93
CA ASP A 116 65.49 -103.47 20.18
C ASP A 116 66.27 -104.26 19.05
N GLY A 117 67.64 -104.31 19.11
CA GLY A 117 68.66 -105.40 18.80
C GLY A 117 68.98 -105.99 17.38
N ALA A 118 70.00 -106.87 17.11
CA ALA A 118 71.41 -107.09 17.62
C ALA A 118 72.26 -108.22 16.89
N ASP A 119 73.54 -107.95 16.52
CA ASP A 119 74.88 -108.68 16.61
C ASP A 119 75.31 -110.12 16.12
N GLU A 120 76.67 -110.30 16.05
CA GLU A 120 77.57 -111.48 16.29
C GLU A 120 78.36 -112.28 15.18
N GLU A 121 79.59 -112.73 15.52
CA GLU A 121 80.66 -113.36 14.68
C GLU A 121 81.54 -114.35 15.52
N ALA A 122 82.21 -115.38 14.96
CA ALA A 122 83.06 -116.33 15.72
C ALA A 122 84.27 -116.96 14.98
N THR A 123 85.32 -117.30 15.74
CA THR A 123 86.64 -117.89 15.38
C THR A 123 86.59 -119.42 15.18
N GLY A 124 87.58 -120.16 14.65
CA GLY A 124 88.99 -119.86 14.29
C GLY A 124 89.87 -121.14 14.11
N SER A 125 89.34 -122.35 14.37
CA SER A 125 90.06 -123.62 14.21
C SER A 125 90.07 -124.18 12.78
N ASP A 126 89.27 -123.65 11.86
CA ASP A 126 89.27 -124.02 10.43
C ASP A 126 90.50 -123.49 9.68
N LEU A 127 91.17 -122.49 10.26
CA LEU A 127 92.13 -121.60 9.60
C LEU A 127 93.27 -122.33 8.85
N LEU A 128 93.75 -123.49 9.31
CA LEU A 128 94.91 -124.14 8.70
C LEU A 128 94.57 -124.99 7.47
N VAL A 129 93.37 -125.60 7.42
CA VAL A 129 92.87 -126.30 6.23
C VAL A 129 92.36 -125.27 5.24
N VAL A 130 91.59 -124.30 5.75
CA VAL A 130 91.11 -123.15 4.99
C VAL A 130 92.27 -122.35 4.40
N LEU A 131 93.43 -122.16 5.04
CA LEU A 131 94.57 -121.44 4.43
C LEU A 131 95.13 -122.10 3.15
N LYS A 132 95.03 -123.43 3.01
CA LYS A 132 95.52 -124.13 1.81
C LYS A 132 94.50 -124.05 0.67
N ASP A 133 93.22 -124.22 1.01
CA ASP A 133 92.10 -124.06 0.08
C ASP A 133 91.88 -122.58 -0.32
N ILE A 134 92.13 -121.63 0.59
CA ILE A 134 92.19 -120.19 0.32
C ILE A 134 93.34 -119.88 -0.60
N ARG A 135 94.55 -120.43 -0.42
CA ARG A 135 95.67 -120.07 -1.31
C ARG A 135 95.41 -120.48 -2.76
N ASP A 136 94.88 -121.69 -2.97
CA ASP A 136 94.68 -122.23 -4.31
C ASP A 136 93.33 -121.74 -4.90
N GLY A 137 92.30 -121.60 -4.08
CA GLY A 137 91.00 -121.00 -4.42
C GLY A 137 91.02 -119.48 -4.58
N GLN A 138 91.83 -118.72 -3.84
CA GLN A 138 92.04 -117.29 -4.09
C GLN A 138 92.75 -117.06 -5.42
N ARG A 139 93.62 -117.97 -5.87
CA ARG A 139 94.34 -117.78 -7.14
C ARG A 139 93.40 -117.95 -8.33
N ASP A 140 92.51 -118.94 -8.28
CA ASP A 140 91.39 -119.10 -9.22
C ASP A 140 90.38 -117.95 -9.10
N SER A 141 90.02 -117.54 -7.88
CA SER A 141 89.10 -116.42 -7.63
C SER A 141 89.67 -115.08 -8.08
N LEU A 142 90.98 -114.83 -7.94
CA LEU A 142 91.65 -113.62 -8.40
C LEU A 142 91.80 -113.58 -9.91
N GLU A 143 92.02 -114.72 -10.57
CA GLU A 143 92.02 -114.78 -12.03
C GLU A 143 90.59 -114.58 -12.58
N LYS A 144 89.57 -115.17 -11.95
CA LYS A 144 88.15 -114.90 -12.25
C LYS A 144 87.72 -113.47 -11.95
N LEU A 145 88.22 -112.86 -10.88
CA LEU A 145 87.95 -111.47 -10.51
C LEU A 145 88.66 -110.50 -11.48
N ARG A 146 89.91 -110.80 -11.87
CA ARG A 146 90.60 -110.08 -12.94
C ARG A 146 89.83 -110.22 -14.25
N GLN A 147 89.36 -111.40 -14.60
CA GLN A 147 88.57 -111.61 -15.81
C GLN A 147 87.19 -110.94 -15.76
N SER A 148 86.55 -110.83 -14.58
CA SER A 148 85.31 -110.09 -14.41
C SER A 148 85.49 -108.57 -14.28
N ILE A 149 86.68 -108.07 -13.93
CA ILE A 149 86.98 -106.62 -13.91
C ILE A 149 87.55 -106.12 -15.25
N THR A 150 88.43 -106.89 -15.90
CA THR A 150 89.21 -106.47 -17.08
C THR A 150 89.02 -107.35 -18.32
N GLY A 151 88.14 -108.34 -18.30
CA GLY A 151 87.87 -109.17 -19.48
C GLY A 151 87.09 -108.42 -20.55
N ASP A 152 87.39 -108.69 -21.81
CA ASP A 152 86.71 -108.12 -22.99
C ASP A 152 85.33 -108.77 -23.28
N GLY A 153 84.77 -109.43 -22.26
CA GLY A 153 83.50 -110.16 -22.34
C GLY A 153 82.32 -109.33 -21.85
N ASP A 154 81.13 -109.68 -22.34
CA ASP A 154 79.89 -108.92 -22.12
C ASP A 154 79.41 -108.86 -20.65
N GLY A 155 80.00 -109.71 -19.79
CA GLY A 155 79.77 -109.78 -18.35
C GLY A 155 80.86 -109.13 -17.49
N SER A 156 81.84 -108.41 -18.05
CA SER A 156 82.82 -107.69 -17.22
C SER A 156 82.26 -106.38 -16.66
N LEU A 157 82.76 -105.97 -15.50
CA LEU A 157 82.34 -104.77 -14.79
C LEU A 157 82.68 -103.49 -15.57
N SER A 158 83.77 -103.47 -16.33
CA SER A 158 84.08 -102.37 -17.25
C SER A 158 83.03 -102.26 -18.36
N THR A 159 82.66 -103.38 -18.99
CA THR A 159 81.61 -103.43 -20.03
C THR A 159 80.23 -103.12 -19.47
N GLN A 160 79.87 -103.64 -18.29
CA GLN A 160 78.60 -103.32 -17.63
C GLN A 160 78.52 -101.85 -17.20
N LEU A 161 79.60 -101.27 -16.68
CA LEU A 161 79.63 -99.84 -16.32
C LEU A 161 79.59 -98.95 -17.57
N ALA A 162 80.24 -99.35 -18.66
CA ALA A 162 80.13 -98.69 -19.96
C ALA A 162 78.69 -98.76 -20.49
N LYS A 163 78.06 -99.95 -20.50
CA LYS A 163 76.65 -100.11 -20.87
C LYS A 163 75.73 -99.28 -19.99
N LEU A 164 75.89 -99.30 -18.66
CA LEU A 164 75.07 -98.52 -17.74
C LEU A 164 75.23 -97.01 -17.99
N ARG A 165 76.45 -96.53 -18.25
CA ARG A 165 76.71 -95.14 -18.64
C ARG A 165 76.04 -94.79 -19.97
N THR A 166 76.10 -95.68 -20.97
CA THR A 166 75.45 -95.48 -22.28
C THR A 166 73.93 -95.47 -22.12
N THR A 167 73.32 -96.52 -21.55
CA THR A 167 71.86 -96.60 -21.29
C THR A 167 71.34 -95.45 -20.42
N THR A 168 72.13 -94.97 -19.47
CA THR A 168 71.78 -93.77 -18.67
C THR A 168 71.89 -92.50 -19.51
N GLY A 169 72.89 -92.38 -20.37
CA GLY A 169 73.05 -91.27 -21.32
C GLY A 169 71.92 -91.23 -22.36
N ASP A 170 71.56 -92.39 -22.91
CA ASP A 170 70.45 -92.58 -23.85
C ASP A 170 69.12 -92.25 -23.17
N GLY A 171 68.87 -92.79 -21.96
CA GLY A 171 67.69 -92.46 -21.17
C GLY A 171 67.56 -90.98 -20.83
N PHE A 172 68.68 -90.27 -20.59
CA PHE A 172 68.66 -88.81 -20.44
C PHE A 172 68.49 -88.07 -21.77
N ALA A 173 68.88 -88.65 -22.91
CA ALA A 173 68.64 -88.07 -24.23
C ALA A 173 67.16 -88.21 -24.63
N ASP A 174 66.57 -89.38 -24.43
CA ASP A 174 65.15 -89.64 -24.65
C ASP A 174 64.29 -88.80 -23.70
N LEU A 175 64.60 -88.76 -22.40
CA LEU A 175 63.89 -87.89 -21.45
C LEU A 175 63.95 -86.41 -21.86
N ARG A 176 65.10 -85.92 -22.36
CA ARG A 176 65.23 -84.54 -22.86
C ARG A 176 64.34 -84.31 -24.10
N LYS A 177 64.28 -85.29 -25.00
CA LYS A 177 63.45 -85.24 -26.20
C LYS A 177 61.97 -85.22 -25.85
N ASP A 178 61.54 -86.09 -24.93
CA ASP A 178 60.16 -86.12 -24.42
C ASP A 178 59.80 -84.81 -23.71
N PHE A 179 60.71 -84.24 -22.91
CA PHE A 179 60.51 -82.91 -22.31
C PHE A 179 60.39 -81.80 -23.35
N GLN A 180 61.18 -81.85 -24.43
CA GLN A 180 61.08 -80.85 -25.49
C GLN A 180 59.77 -80.99 -26.27
N THR A 181 59.37 -82.21 -26.64
CA THR A 181 58.06 -82.48 -27.27
C THR A 181 56.89 -82.09 -26.36
N PHE A 182 57.00 -82.33 -25.05
CA PHE A 182 56.03 -81.87 -24.07
C PHE A 182 55.97 -80.34 -23.99
N ALA A 183 57.12 -79.65 -23.96
CA ALA A 183 57.18 -78.19 -23.91
C ALA A 183 56.61 -77.53 -25.18
N GLU A 184 56.94 -78.08 -26.36
CA GLU A 184 56.36 -77.65 -27.65
C GLU A 184 54.84 -77.85 -27.64
N LYS A 185 54.35 -79.02 -27.25
CA LYS A 185 52.91 -79.30 -27.17
C LYS A 185 52.17 -78.47 -26.11
N ILE A 186 52.79 -78.24 -24.95
CA ILE A 186 52.26 -77.34 -23.90
C ILE A 186 52.17 -75.90 -24.42
N ALA A 187 53.14 -75.43 -25.21
CA ALA A 187 53.09 -74.11 -25.80
C ALA A 187 51.97 -74.03 -26.88
N GLU A 188 51.89 -75.03 -27.75
CA GLU A 188 50.87 -75.11 -28.81
C GLU A 188 49.45 -75.21 -28.21
N ASP A 189 49.16 -76.25 -27.41
CA ASP A 189 47.85 -76.51 -26.81
C ASP A 189 47.35 -75.33 -25.95
N ASN A 190 48.21 -74.73 -25.11
CA ASN A 190 47.80 -73.57 -24.29
C ASN A 190 47.64 -72.29 -25.13
N SER A 191 48.47 -72.07 -26.16
CA SER A 191 48.30 -70.89 -27.02
C SER A 191 47.00 -70.97 -27.81
N GLN A 192 46.67 -72.15 -28.35
CA GLN A 192 45.43 -72.37 -29.08
C GLN A 192 44.20 -72.27 -28.16
N ALA A 193 44.22 -72.94 -27.00
CA ALA A 193 43.12 -72.85 -26.04
C ALA A 193 42.88 -71.42 -25.54
N LEU A 194 43.95 -70.62 -25.36
CA LEU A 194 43.82 -69.21 -24.98
C LEU A 194 43.31 -68.34 -26.13
N ILE A 195 43.71 -68.60 -27.38
CA ILE A 195 43.19 -67.93 -28.57
C ILE A 195 41.70 -68.26 -28.78
N ASP A 196 41.30 -69.52 -28.64
CA ASP A 196 39.92 -69.97 -28.81
C ASP A 196 39.01 -69.34 -27.73
N ALA A 197 39.43 -69.36 -26.47
CA ALA A 197 38.72 -68.69 -25.39
C ALA A 197 38.64 -67.16 -25.60
N LEU A 198 39.70 -66.52 -26.10
CA LEU A 198 39.69 -65.09 -26.40
C LEU A 198 38.76 -64.77 -27.58
N GLN A 199 38.72 -65.61 -28.61
CA GLN A 199 37.80 -65.47 -29.75
C GLN A 199 36.35 -65.67 -29.32
N GLU A 200 36.06 -66.66 -28.46
CA GLU A 200 34.72 -66.86 -27.90
C GLU A 200 34.27 -65.63 -27.09
N VAL A 201 35.13 -65.13 -26.18
CA VAL A 201 34.85 -63.92 -25.40
C VAL A 201 34.67 -62.69 -26.29
N ILE A 202 35.50 -62.48 -27.32
CA ILE A 202 35.35 -61.35 -28.26
C ILE A 202 34.06 -61.47 -29.08
N ARG A 203 33.69 -62.68 -29.48
CA ARG A 203 32.45 -62.94 -30.24
C ARG A 203 31.21 -62.72 -29.37
N ASP A 204 31.23 -63.20 -28.14
CA ASP A 204 30.16 -63.01 -27.17
C ASP A 204 30.04 -61.54 -26.73
N PHE A 205 31.17 -60.86 -26.53
CA PHE A 205 31.23 -59.42 -26.28
C PHE A 205 30.64 -58.62 -27.45
N ASN A 206 31.04 -58.90 -28.69
CA ASN A 206 30.47 -58.21 -29.86
C ASN A 206 28.97 -58.49 -30.05
N ALA A 207 28.50 -59.70 -29.72
CA ALA A 207 27.08 -60.03 -29.72
C ALA A 207 26.32 -59.20 -28.66
N LYS A 208 26.79 -59.21 -27.39
CA LYS A 208 26.22 -58.39 -26.31
C LYS A 208 26.28 -56.90 -26.60
N ILE A 209 27.36 -56.40 -27.22
CA ILE A 209 27.50 -54.99 -27.63
C ILE A 209 26.37 -54.63 -28.60
N ASN A 210 26.21 -55.37 -29.70
CA ASN A 210 25.18 -55.04 -30.69
C ASN A 210 23.76 -55.13 -30.13
N GLU A 211 23.47 -56.15 -29.31
CA GLU A 211 22.14 -56.35 -28.73
C GLU A 211 21.83 -55.32 -27.65
N GLN A 212 22.69 -55.20 -26.62
CA GLN A 212 22.39 -54.33 -25.48
C GLN A 212 22.62 -52.84 -25.77
N PHE A 213 23.63 -52.45 -26.55
CA PHE A 213 23.73 -51.04 -26.94
C PHE A 213 22.65 -50.67 -27.96
N GLY A 214 22.25 -51.58 -28.85
CA GLY A 214 21.13 -51.35 -29.78
C GLY A 214 19.82 -51.02 -29.05
N GLU A 215 19.38 -51.85 -28.12
CA GLU A 215 18.17 -51.58 -27.33
C GLU A 215 18.35 -50.40 -26.36
N ASN A 216 19.53 -50.20 -25.75
CA ASN A 216 19.77 -49.02 -24.91
C ASN A 216 19.72 -47.70 -25.71
N PHE A 217 20.25 -47.65 -26.95
CA PHE A 217 20.13 -46.47 -27.81
C PHE A 217 18.69 -46.23 -28.26
N LYS A 218 17.91 -47.29 -28.47
CA LYS A 218 16.48 -47.20 -28.79
C LYS A 218 15.68 -46.64 -27.60
N HIS A 219 15.88 -47.15 -26.39
CA HIS A 219 15.29 -46.58 -25.18
C HIS A 219 15.75 -45.15 -24.89
N LEU A 220 17.02 -44.81 -25.15
CA LEU A 220 17.52 -43.44 -25.06
C LEU A 220 16.82 -42.52 -26.07
N ASN A 221 16.65 -42.97 -27.32
CA ASN A 221 15.96 -42.21 -28.36
C ASN A 221 14.45 -42.04 -28.04
N GLU A 222 13.79 -43.05 -27.48
CA GLU A 222 12.43 -42.94 -26.95
C GLU A 222 12.32 -41.95 -25.78
N ALA A 223 13.30 -41.95 -24.87
CA ALA A 223 13.35 -41.01 -23.74
C ALA A 223 13.59 -39.56 -24.22
N VAL A 224 14.51 -39.36 -25.17
CA VAL A 224 14.76 -38.05 -25.81
C VAL A 224 13.52 -37.59 -26.60
N GLY A 225 12.85 -38.49 -27.33
CA GLY A 225 11.58 -38.18 -28.01
C GLY A 225 10.49 -37.74 -27.03
N LYS A 226 10.35 -38.43 -25.89
CA LYS A 226 9.43 -38.03 -24.81
C LYS A 226 9.82 -36.67 -24.19
N LEU A 227 11.11 -36.37 -24.06
CA LEU A 227 11.59 -35.06 -23.60
C LEU A 227 11.28 -33.94 -24.61
N LEU A 228 11.38 -34.19 -25.92
CA LEU A 228 10.99 -33.21 -26.95
C LEU A 228 9.47 -32.95 -26.93
N VAL A 229 8.65 -34.00 -26.81
CA VAL A 229 7.19 -33.85 -26.64
C VAL A 229 6.86 -33.10 -25.35
N TRP A 230 7.58 -33.37 -24.26
CA TRP A 230 7.43 -32.63 -23.01
C TRP A 230 7.85 -31.16 -23.15
N GLN A 231 8.94 -30.85 -23.85
CA GLN A 231 9.38 -29.48 -24.12
C GLN A 231 8.34 -28.69 -24.93
N GLU A 232 7.76 -29.29 -25.96
CA GLU A 232 6.74 -28.62 -26.78
C GLU A 232 5.45 -28.38 -25.98
N ASN A 233 4.99 -29.37 -25.20
CA ASN A 233 3.87 -29.19 -24.28
C ASN A 233 4.17 -28.12 -23.22
N TYR A 234 5.41 -28.05 -22.73
CA TYR A 234 5.84 -27.04 -21.76
C TYR A 234 5.90 -25.64 -22.38
N ARG A 235 6.35 -25.49 -23.64
CA ARG A 235 6.30 -24.24 -24.41
C ARG A 235 4.86 -23.70 -24.49
N VAL A 236 3.92 -24.54 -24.92
CA VAL A 236 2.48 -24.20 -25.00
C VAL A 236 1.93 -23.84 -23.62
N HIS A 237 2.37 -24.53 -22.55
CA HIS A 237 1.95 -24.22 -21.19
C HIS A 237 2.48 -22.85 -20.73
N VAL A 238 3.73 -22.50 -21.03
CA VAL A 238 4.34 -21.19 -20.69
C VAL A 238 3.68 -20.05 -21.48
N GLU A 239 3.37 -20.23 -22.76
CA GLU A 239 2.60 -19.26 -23.56
C GLU A 239 1.21 -19.04 -22.96
N THR A 240 0.49 -20.13 -22.67
CA THR A 240 -0.84 -20.06 -22.01
C THR A 240 -0.75 -19.36 -20.65
N LEU A 241 0.30 -19.61 -19.87
CA LEU A 241 0.49 -18.99 -18.56
C LEU A 241 0.76 -17.48 -18.69
N THR A 242 1.52 -17.08 -19.72
CA THR A 242 1.82 -15.68 -20.04
C THR A 242 0.55 -14.92 -20.43
N ASP A 243 -0.25 -15.48 -21.35
CA ASP A 243 -1.56 -14.92 -21.74
C ASP A 243 -2.49 -14.75 -20.52
N ARG A 244 -2.49 -15.72 -19.60
CA ARG A 244 -3.27 -15.64 -18.35
C ARG A 244 -2.75 -14.57 -17.40
N PHE A 245 -1.44 -14.35 -17.32
CA PHE A 245 -0.88 -13.26 -16.52
C PHE A 245 -1.15 -11.88 -17.13
N GLU A 246 -1.13 -11.73 -18.45
CA GLU A 246 -1.56 -10.48 -19.11
C GLU A 246 -3.05 -10.20 -18.85
N GLN A 247 -3.91 -11.21 -19.00
CA GLN A 247 -5.34 -11.10 -18.68
C GLN A 247 -5.57 -10.73 -17.20
N ALA A 248 -4.81 -11.32 -16.27
CA ALA A 248 -4.87 -10.98 -14.85
C ALA A 248 -4.41 -9.53 -14.59
N GLY A 249 -3.33 -9.08 -15.23
CA GLY A 249 -2.85 -7.69 -15.15
C GLY A 249 -3.88 -6.68 -15.66
N ALA A 250 -4.50 -6.95 -16.82
CA ALA A 250 -5.58 -6.15 -17.37
C ALA A 250 -6.82 -6.15 -16.44
N GLY A 251 -7.16 -7.29 -15.84
CA GLY A 251 -8.23 -7.39 -14.84
C GLY A 251 -7.95 -6.57 -13.58
N ILE A 252 -6.71 -6.57 -13.07
CA ILE A 252 -6.29 -5.76 -11.93
C ILE A 252 -6.40 -4.26 -12.26
N ALA A 253 -5.95 -3.84 -13.45
CA ALA A 253 -6.10 -2.45 -13.90
C ALA A 253 -7.58 -2.01 -14.02
N ALA A 254 -8.45 -2.90 -14.51
CA ALA A 254 -9.90 -2.66 -14.53
C ALA A 254 -10.50 -2.54 -13.12
N VAL A 255 -10.05 -3.35 -12.16
CA VAL A 255 -10.44 -3.25 -10.75
C VAL A 255 -9.91 -1.96 -10.11
N GLU A 256 -8.69 -1.51 -10.41
CA GLU A 256 -8.18 -0.21 -9.95
C GLU A 256 -9.08 0.93 -10.45
N ALA A 257 -9.39 0.94 -11.76
CA ALA A 257 -10.26 1.94 -12.37
C ALA A 257 -11.67 1.94 -11.74
N ALA A 258 -12.30 0.78 -11.60
CA ALA A 258 -13.61 0.64 -10.96
C ALA A 258 -13.59 1.06 -9.49
N THR A 259 -12.51 0.78 -8.74
CA THR A 259 -12.37 1.21 -7.34
C THR A 259 -12.20 2.72 -7.24
N ARG A 260 -11.48 3.35 -8.19
CA ARG A 260 -11.39 4.82 -8.31
C ARG A 260 -12.74 5.45 -8.62
N GLU A 261 -13.50 4.87 -9.56
CA GLU A 261 -14.85 5.30 -9.93
C GLU A 261 -15.79 5.23 -8.71
N ILE A 262 -15.78 4.11 -7.98
CA ILE A 262 -16.55 3.93 -6.74
C ILE A 262 -16.13 4.97 -5.68
N ALA A 263 -14.83 5.21 -5.49
CA ALA A 263 -14.36 6.23 -4.55
C ALA A 263 -14.79 7.65 -4.93
N ALA A 264 -14.79 7.98 -6.24
CA ALA A 264 -15.27 9.26 -6.75
C ALA A 264 -16.78 9.42 -6.55
N GLN A 265 -17.59 8.42 -6.93
CA GLN A 265 -19.04 8.44 -6.75
C GLN A 265 -19.45 8.39 -5.27
N SER A 266 -18.67 7.75 -4.40
CA SER A 266 -18.93 7.76 -2.94
C SER A 266 -18.87 9.16 -2.33
N LYS A 267 -18.21 10.13 -2.98
CA LYS A 267 -18.20 11.54 -2.55
C LYS A 267 -19.57 12.22 -2.72
N ALA A 268 -20.39 11.76 -3.65
CA ALA A 268 -21.75 12.27 -3.84
C ALA A 268 -22.69 11.91 -2.69
N VAL A 269 -22.38 10.87 -1.90
CA VAL A 269 -23.21 10.45 -0.76
C VAL A 269 -23.16 11.48 0.39
N PRO A 270 -21.98 11.94 0.87
CA PRO A 270 -21.90 13.08 1.79
C PRO A 270 -22.57 14.35 1.27
N GLU A 271 -22.41 14.68 -0.02
CA GLU A 271 -23.01 15.87 -0.63
C GLU A 271 -24.55 15.79 -0.64
N ALA A 272 -25.11 14.63 -1.00
CA ALA A 272 -26.55 14.38 -0.93
C ALA A 272 -27.09 14.38 0.52
N MET A 273 -26.31 13.87 1.48
CA MET A 273 -26.68 13.91 2.91
C MET A 273 -26.63 15.33 3.49
N SER A 274 -25.71 16.18 3.02
CA SER A 274 -25.69 17.61 3.37
C SER A 274 -26.94 18.32 2.85
N ALA A 275 -27.26 18.14 1.56
CA ALA A 275 -28.47 18.73 0.96
C ALA A 275 -29.78 18.20 1.59
N LEU A 276 -29.80 16.96 2.06
CA LEU A 276 -30.91 16.41 2.85
C LEU A 276 -31.01 17.09 4.22
N GLY A 277 -29.87 17.39 4.86
CA GLY A 277 -29.80 18.19 6.08
C GLY A 277 -30.37 19.59 5.87
N ASP A 278 -29.91 20.30 4.84
CA ASP A 278 -30.40 21.64 4.49
C ASP A 278 -31.91 21.64 4.21
N MET A 279 -32.43 20.64 3.49
CA MET A 279 -33.88 20.47 3.27
C MET A 279 -34.64 20.17 4.56
N MET A 280 -34.05 19.41 5.49
CA MET A 280 -34.69 19.08 6.76
C MET A 280 -34.72 20.28 7.72
N GLU A 281 -33.67 21.11 7.72
CA GLU A 281 -33.64 22.39 8.42
C GLU A 281 -34.67 23.37 7.85
N ALA A 282 -34.74 23.50 6.51
CA ALA A 282 -35.77 24.31 5.85
C ALA A 282 -37.20 23.81 6.13
N ALA A 283 -37.42 22.49 6.19
CA ALA A 283 -38.71 21.92 6.55
C ALA A 283 -39.09 22.16 8.02
N LEU A 284 -38.13 22.15 8.94
CA LEU A 284 -38.34 22.52 10.35
C LEU A 284 -38.68 24.02 10.48
N GLN A 285 -37.97 24.89 9.76
CA GLN A 285 -38.28 26.32 9.69
C GLN A 285 -39.70 26.56 9.14
N GLN A 286 -40.11 25.79 8.14
CA GLN A 286 -41.43 25.90 7.53
C GLN A 286 -42.57 25.36 8.42
N LEU A 287 -42.26 24.49 9.39
CA LEU A 287 -43.19 24.07 10.46
C LEU A 287 -43.34 25.17 11.53
N ASP A 288 -42.26 25.86 11.89
CA ASP A 288 -42.27 27.02 12.80
C ASP A 288 -43.10 28.18 12.20
N ASP A 289 -42.86 28.51 10.92
CA ASP A 289 -43.69 29.45 10.17
C ASP A 289 -45.17 29.01 10.11
N LEU A 290 -45.45 27.70 10.00
CA LEU A 290 -46.82 27.18 10.00
C LEU A 290 -47.48 27.32 11.37
N GLU A 291 -46.75 27.10 12.47
CA GLU A 291 -47.22 27.34 13.84
C GLU A 291 -47.56 28.83 14.04
N SER A 292 -46.69 29.73 13.58
CA SER A 292 -46.95 31.18 13.56
C SER A 292 -48.17 31.57 12.73
N HIS A 293 -48.35 30.97 11.54
CA HIS A 293 -49.56 31.18 10.73
C HIS A 293 -50.82 30.64 11.42
N LEU A 294 -50.76 29.52 12.12
CA LEU A 294 -51.88 28.96 12.88
C LEU A 294 -52.25 29.85 14.07
N GLU A 295 -51.28 30.46 14.75
CA GLU A 295 -51.51 31.46 15.80
C GLU A 295 -52.12 32.76 15.22
N ALA A 296 -51.67 33.20 14.05
CA ALA A 296 -52.28 34.31 13.31
C ALA A 296 -53.74 34.00 12.89
N PHE A 297 -54.04 32.76 12.51
CA PHE A 297 -55.42 32.31 12.25
C PHE A 297 -56.26 32.22 13.53
N ALA A 298 -55.66 31.83 14.67
CA ALA A 298 -56.36 31.79 15.96
C ALA A 298 -56.74 33.21 16.43
N THR A 299 -55.82 34.17 16.34
CA THR A 299 -56.09 35.59 16.64
C THR A 299 -57.01 36.25 15.61
N LEU A 300 -56.97 35.85 14.33
CA LEU A 300 -57.97 36.27 13.35
C LEU A 300 -59.37 35.76 13.70
N ARG A 301 -59.49 34.50 14.15
CA ARG A 301 -60.76 33.93 14.63
C ARG A 301 -61.27 34.67 15.86
N GLU A 302 -60.42 34.98 16.83
CA GLU A 302 -60.76 35.76 18.03
C GLU A 302 -61.31 37.14 17.65
N LYS A 303 -60.57 37.91 16.84
CA LYS A 303 -61.02 39.23 16.35
C LYS A 303 -62.26 39.17 15.46
N ALA A 304 -62.47 38.07 14.72
CA ALA A 304 -63.68 37.86 13.95
C ALA A 304 -64.90 37.60 14.85
N VAL A 305 -64.73 36.87 15.97
CA VAL A 305 -65.76 36.70 16.99
C VAL A 305 -66.13 38.04 17.62
N ASP A 306 -65.16 38.89 17.95
CA ASP A 306 -65.39 40.25 18.47
C ASP A 306 -66.05 41.19 17.45
N ALA A 307 -65.85 40.96 16.15
CA ALA A 307 -66.44 41.77 15.09
C ALA A 307 -67.95 41.51 14.92
N PHE A 308 -68.47 40.31 15.22
CA PHE A 308 -69.89 40.00 15.06
C PHE A 308 -70.82 40.90 15.90
N PRO A 309 -70.61 41.09 17.23
CA PRO A 309 -71.38 42.05 18.03
C PRO A 309 -71.30 43.50 17.51
N VAL A 310 -70.15 43.91 16.97
CA VAL A 310 -69.98 45.26 16.39
C VAL A 310 -70.74 45.41 15.08
N ILE A 311 -70.82 44.36 14.25
CA ILE A 311 -71.64 44.33 13.05
C ILE A 311 -73.13 44.36 13.40
N GLU A 312 -73.56 43.54 14.37
CA GLU A 312 -74.94 43.54 14.89
C GLU A 312 -75.35 44.92 15.42
N GLN A 313 -74.54 45.53 16.29
CA GLN A 313 -74.77 46.87 16.81
C GLN A 313 -74.84 47.93 15.70
N ASN A 314 -73.99 47.84 14.67
CA ASN A 314 -74.04 48.76 13.54
C ASN A 314 -75.28 48.57 12.66
N LEU A 315 -75.71 47.32 12.42
CA LEU A 315 -76.95 47.03 11.69
C LEU A 315 -78.19 47.53 12.44
N ASP A 316 -78.24 47.37 13.76
CA ASP A 316 -79.29 47.93 14.60
C ASP A 316 -79.30 49.46 14.58
N ARG A 317 -78.10 50.08 14.63
CA ARG A 317 -77.96 51.55 14.58
C ARG A 317 -78.34 52.11 13.21
N ILE A 318 -78.02 51.41 12.12
CA ILE A 318 -78.45 51.76 10.75
C ILE A 318 -79.96 51.61 10.63
N THR A 319 -80.54 50.49 11.09
CA THR A 319 -81.99 50.22 11.01
C THR A 319 -82.80 51.25 11.80
N THR A 320 -82.35 51.55 13.03
CA THR A 320 -82.96 52.59 13.88
C THR A 320 -82.78 53.98 13.27
N GLY A 321 -81.60 54.30 12.75
CA GLY A 321 -81.32 55.57 12.08
C GLY A 321 -82.17 55.78 10.82
N MET A 322 -82.31 54.76 9.97
CA MET A 322 -83.18 54.79 8.80
C MET A 322 -84.65 54.94 9.19
N LYS A 323 -85.10 54.30 10.27
CA LYS A 323 -86.47 54.51 10.78
C LYS A 323 -86.71 55.96 11.20
N THR A 324 -85.84 56.54 12.03
CA THR A 324 -85.95 57.95 12.44
C THR A 324 -85.84 58.91 11.25
N GLN A 325 -85.01 58.59 10.27
CA GLN A 325 -84.87 59.38 9.05
C GLN A 325 -86.11 59.30 8.14
N ALA A 326 -86.79 58.15 8.09
CA ALA A 326 -88.06 57.98 7.38
C ALA A 326 -89.20 58.74 8.08
N ASP A 327 -89.33 58.59 9.40
CA ASP A 327 -90.35 59.26 10.21
C ASP A 327 -90.21 60.81 10.11
N SER A 328 -88.97 61.33 10.11
CA SER A 328 -88.71 62.77 9.91
C SER A 328 -88.90 63.25 8.46
N MET A 329 -88.62 62.41 7.46
CA MET A 329 -88.91 62.72 6.06
C MET A 329 -90.43 62.82 5.80
N GLU A 330 -91.23 61.94 6.39
CA GLU A 330 -92.70 61.98 6.29
C GLU A 330 -93.26 63.29 6.86
N GLN A 331 -92.75 63.73 8.02
CA GLN A 331 -93.10 65.02 8.61
C GLN A 331 -92.67 66.20 7.73
N ALA A 332 -91.44 66.17 7.19
CA ALA A 332 -90.93 67.22 6.30
C ALA A 332 -91.75 67.35 5.01
N VAL A 333 -92.07 66.24 4.35
CA VAL A 333 -92.92 66.22 3.14
C VAL A 333 -94.34 66.71 3.45
N THR A 334 -94.90 66.35 4.61
CA THR A 334 -96.22 66.83 5.05
C THR A 334 -96.21 68.35 5.27
N ALA A 335 -95.19 68.88 5.96
CA ALA A 335 -95.02 70.32 6.19
C ALA A 335 -94.80 71.08 4.87
N GLN A 336 -93.97 70.56 3.96
CA GLN A 336 -93.73 71.11 2.63
C GLN A 336 -95.04 71.20 1.82
N THR A 337 -95.88 70.15 1.87
CA THR A 337 -97.16 70.09 1.16
C THR A 337 -98.17 71.10 1.72
N GLN A 338 -98.20 71.31 3.04
CA GLN A 338 -99.02 72.35 3.66
C GLN A 338 -98.53 73.77 3.33
N ALA A 339 -97.21 73.99 3.30
CA ALA A 339 -96.63 75.26 2.88
C ALA A 339 -96.96 75.58 1.40
N GLN A 340 -96.88 74.61 0.51
CA GLN A 340 -97.27 74.78 -0.90
C GLN A 340 -98.76 75.14 -1.06
N LYS A 341 -99.66 74.58 -0.24
CA LYS A 341 -101.07 75.00 -0.23
C LYS A 341 -101.25 76.47 0.19
N ARG A 342 -100.61 76.90 1.28
CA ARG A 342 -100.67 78.31 1.72
C ARG A 342 -100.12 79.27 0.67
N ILE A 343 -98.97 78.95 0.07
CA ILE A 343 -98.38 79.76 -1.00
C ILE A 343 -99.34 79.88 -2.19
N ALA A 344 -100.05 78.80 -2.57
CA ALA A 344 -101.04 78.85 -3.65
C ALA A 344 -102.27 79.71 -3.33
N GLU A 345 -102.69 79.77 -2.06
CA GLU A 345 -103.76 80.66 -1.59
C GLU A 345 -103.29 82.12 -1.57
N GLU A 346 -102.12 82.41 -1.00
CA GLU A 346 -101.52 83.76 -0.96
C GLU A 346 -101.26 84.31 -2.38
N LEU A 347 -100.78 83.48 -3.32
CA LEU A 347 -100.55 83.90 -4.71
C LEU A 347 -101.86 84.28 -5.41
N ARG A 348 -102.96 83.58 -5.11
CA ARG A 348 -104.29 83.84 -5.68
C ARG A 348 -104.84 85.18 -5.20
N ASP A 349 -104.69 85.47 -3.91
CA ASP A 349 -105.12 86.75 -3.32
C ASP A 349 -104.24 87.91 -3.78
N ALA A 350 -102.93 87.70 -3.93
CA ALA A 350 -102.01 88.71 -4.47
C ALA A 350 -102.36 89.10 -5.93
N VAL A 351 -102.69 88.13 -6.79
CA VAL A 351 -103.12 88.39 -8.18
C VAL A 351 -104.45 89.15 -8.22
N ALA A 352 -105.40 88.81 -7.34
CA ALA A 352 -106.67 89.54 -7.21
C ALA A 352 -106.47 90.99 -6.75
N ALA A 353 -105.58 91.22 -5.77
CA ALA A 353 -105.19 92.55 -5.33
C ALA A 353 -104.52 93.36 -6.45
N GLN A 354 -103.60 92.75 -7.20
CA GLN A 354 -102.89 93.41 -8.29
C GLN A 354 -103.83 93.82 -9.43
N THR A 355 -104.84 93.00 -9.74
CA THR A 355 -105.89 93.35 -10.72
C THR A 355 -106.70 94.58 -10.27
N LYS A 356 -106.99 94.69 -8.97
CA LYS A 356 -107.68 95.85 -8.39
C LYS A 356 -106.83 97.13 -8.47
N THR A 357 -105.51 97.02 -8.26
CA THR A 357 -104.58 98.16 -8.38
C THR A 357 -104.46 98.64 -9.84
N PHE A 358 -104.45 97.74 -10.82
CA PHE A 358 -104.45 98.09 -12.24
C PHE A 358 -105.67 98.93 -12.63
N ALA A 359 -106.86 98.62 -12.11
CA ALA A 359 -108.07 99.42 -12.34
C ALA A 359 -107.92 100.86 -11.82
N SER A 360 -107.35 101.06 -10.63
CA SER A 360 -107.15 102.41 -10.06
C SER A 360 -106.08 103.25 -10.79
N LEU A 361 -105.09 102.61 -11.40
CA LEU A 361 -104.09 103.29 -12.25
C LEU A 361 -104.72 103.82 -13.55
N GLN A 362 -105.69 103.10 -14.11
CA GLN A 362 -106.41 103.51 -15.32
C GLN A 362 -107.30 104.74 -15.06
N ASP A 363 -108.02 104.79 -13.93
CA ASP A 363 -108.77 105.99 -13.51
C ASP A 363 -107.85 107.20 -13.31
N SER A 364 -106.68 106.98 -12.69
CA SER A 364 -105.69 108.03 -12.42
C SER A 364 -105.13 108.66 -13.70
N PHE A 365 -104.86 107.85 -14.74
CA PHE A 365 -104.44 108.34 -16.06
C PHE A 365 -105.50 109.24 -16.72
N THR A 366 -106.77 108.89 -16.57
CA THR A 366 -107.90 109.66 -17.11
C THR A 366 -108.06 111.01 -16.41
N GLY A 367 -107.75 111.09 -15.12
CA GLY A 367 -107.68 112.35 -14.37
C GLY A 367 -106.52 113.26 -14.82
N LEU A 368 -105.34 112.70 -15.04
CA LEU A 368 -104.13 113.43 -15.46
C LEU A 368 -104.31 114.15 -16.81
N GLN A 369 -104.97 113.49 -17.76
CA GLN A 369 -105.29 114.04 -19.08
C GLN A 369 -106.21 115.28 -19.01
N LYS A 370 -107.08 115.37 -17.98
CA LYS A 370 -108.01 116.50 -17.79
C LYS A 370 -107.34 117.73 -17.16
N THR A 371 -106.33 117.51 -16.32
CA THR A 371 -105.56 118.60 -15.66
C THR A 371 -104.55 119.24 -16.62
N ALA A 372 -103.95 118.46 -17.53
CA ALA A 372 -102.97 118.95 -18.49
C ALA A 372 -103.51 120.05 -19.43
N THR A 373 -104.80 120.00 -19.78
CA THR A 373 -105.43 120.98 -20.68
C THR A 373 -105.69 122.35 -20.02
N GLY A 374 -105.77 122.41 -18.69
CA GLY A 374 -105.98 123.65 -17.94
C GLY A 374 -104.68 124.42 -17.68
N ALA A 375 -103.57 123.72 -17.41
CA ALA A 375 -102.28 124.32 -17.08
C ALA A 375 -101.64 125.12 -18.25
N ILE A 376 -102.09 124.92 -19.49
CA ILE A 376 -101.52 125.54 -20.69
C ILE A 376 -101.90 127.02 -20.83
N GLU A 377 -103.01 127.50 -20.23
CA GLU A 377 -103.34 128.93 -20.23
C GLU A 377 -102.56 129.75 -19.18
N GLU A 378 -102.40 129.26 -17.94
CA GLU A 378 -101.77 130.03 -16.86
C GLU A 378 -100.26 130.27 -17.08
N ILE A 379 -99.57 129.34 -17.75
CA ILE A 379 -98.11 129.42 -17.98
C ILE A 379 -97.72 130.66 -18.82
N LYS A 380 -98.59 131.16 -19.70
CA LYS A 380 -98.26 132.25 -20.64
C LYS A 380 -97.94 133.59 -19.97
N THR A 381 -98.44 133.83 -18.75
CA THR A 381 -98.38 135.14 -18.11
C THR A 381 -97.31 135.23 -17.00
N GLY A 382 -96.92 134.11 -16.40
CA GLY A 382 -95.94 134.09 -15.28
C GLY A 382 -94.47 134.14 -15.69
N THR A 383 -94.10 133.51 -16.82
CA THR A 383 -92.68 133.25 -17.15
C THR A 383 -91.85 134.51 -17.45
N VAL A 384 -92.47 135.59 -17.91
CA VAL A 384 -91.77 136.83 -18.33
C VAL A 384 -91.17 137.59 -17.13
N LEU A 385 -91.75 137.47 -15.93
CA LEU A 385 -91.25 138.13 -14.72
C LEU A 385 -90.09 137.36 -14.07
N ALA A 386 -90.19 136.02 -14.00
CA ALA A 386 -89.18 135.18 -13.36
C ALA A 386 -87.81 135.23 -14.05
N VAL A 387 -87.78 135.28 -15.39
CA VAL A 387 -86.54 135.35 -16.17
C VAL A 387 -85.74 136.62 -15.88
N LYS A 388 -86.40 137.73 -15.48
CA LYS A 388 -85.74 139.01 -15.26
C LYS A 388 -85.03 139.11 -13.90
N GLN A 389 -85.48 138.39 -12.87
CA GLN A 389 -84.81 138.32 -11.57
C GLN A 389 -83.64 137.31 -11.57
N ALA A 390 -83.80 136.18 -12.27
CA ALA A 390 -82.75 135.17 -12.38
C ALA A 390 -81.44 135.70 -13.01
N GLY A 391 -81.55 136.62 -13.99
CA GLY A 391 -80.37 137.23 -14.62
C GLY A 391 -79.50 138.03 -13.66
N THR A 392 -80.13 138.86 -12.80
CA THR A 392 -79.40 139.71 -11.84
C THR A 392 -78.78 138.95 -10.67
N GLU A 393 -79.37 137.83 -10.25
CA GLU A 393 -78.78 136.99 -9.19
C GLU A 393 -77.62 136.13 -9.72
N LEU A 394 -77.70 135.66 -10.97
CA LEU A 394 -76.64 134.88 -11.61
C LEU A 394 -75.35 135.70 -11.80
N GLU A 395 -75.46 136.96 -12.22
CA GLU A 395 -74.33 137.87 -12.40
C GLU A 395 -73.59 138.14 -11.07
N ALA A 396 -74.34 138.38 -10.00
CA ALA A 396 -73.81 138.58 -8.64
C ALA A 396 -73.26 137.30 -8.00
N ALA A 397 -73.68 136.11 -8.46
CA ALA A 397 -73.13 134.82 -8.02
C ALA A 397 -71.81 134.50 -8.75
N VAL A 398 -71.74 134.74 -10.06
CA VAL A 398 -70.54 134.52 -10.88
C VAL A 398 -69.37 135.42 -10.44
N GLN A 399 -69.63 136.69 -10.08
CA GLN A 399 -68.58 137.57 -9.53
C GLN A 399 -68.06 137.11 -8.15
N ARG A 400 -68.95 136.66 -7.25
CA ARG A 400 -68.55 136.11 -5.95
C ARG A 400 -67.75 134.81 -6.09
N GLN A 401 -68.13 133.95 -7.03
CA GLN A 401 -67.38 132.74 -7.34
C GLN A 401 -66.02 133.05 -7.97
N GLY A 402 -65.94 134.08 -8.83
CA GLY A 402 -64.68 134.55 -9.42
C GLY A 402 -63.66 135.02 -8.38
N GLN A 403 -64.06 135.89 -7.45
CA GLN A 403 -63.16 136.35 -6.37
C GLN A 403 -62.73 135.20 -5.45
N ALA A 404 -63.66 134.33 -5.04
CA ALA A 404 -63.33 133.18 -4.19
C ALA A 404 -62.37 132.19 -4.89
N LEU A 405 -62.48 132.01 -6.21
CA LEU A 405 -61.59 131.16 -6.98
C LEU A 405 -60.18 131.77 -7.10
N THR A 406 -60.08 133.10 -7.30
CA THR A 406 -58.78 133.79 -7.30
C THR A 406 -58.09 133.71 -5.94
N GLU A 407 -58.79 133.98 -4.84
CA GLU A 407 -58.22 133.85 -3.48
C GLU A 407 -57.81 132.40 -3.15
N ALA A 408 -58.58 131.40 -3.59
CA ALA A 408 -58.24 129.99 -3.42
C ALA A 408 -56.98 129.59 -4.23
N VAL A 409 -56.81 130.10 -5.45
CA VAL A 409 -55.60 129.87 -6.27
C VAL A 409 -54.37 130.57 -5.67
N ASP A 410 -54.53 131.78 -5.15
CA ASP A 410 -53.46 132.54 -4.48
C ASP A 410 -53.05 131.92 -3.13
N ALA A 411 -54.00 131.29 -2.41
CA ALA A 411 -53.74 130.51 -1.21
C ALA A 411 -53.05 129.17 -1.55
N ALA A 412 -53.49 128.49 -2.62
CA ALA A 412 -52.86 127.26 -3.10
C ALA A 412 -51.43 127.50 -3.61
N GLY A 413 -51.18 128.60 -4.32
CA GLY A 413 -49.85 129.00 -4.78
C GLY A 413 -48.90 129.29 -3.61
N ARG A 414 -49.38 129.99 -2.57
CA ARG A 414 -48.60 130.20 -1.33
C ARG A 414 -48.33 128.90 -0.55
N HIS A 415 -49.30 128.00 -0.48
CA HIS A 415 -49.10 126.68 0.14
C HIS A 415 -48.14 125.78 -0.64
N LEU A 416 -48.19 125.78 -1.98
CA LEU A 416 -47.25 125.02 -2.82
C LEU A 416 -45.82 125.56 -2.74
N SER A 417 -45.64 126.88 -2.65
CA SER A 417 -44.32 127.48 -2.42
C SER A 417 -43.77 127.12 -1.03
N ALA A 418 -44.59 127.24 0.03
CA ALA A 418 -44.19 126.86 1.39
C ALA A 418 -43.86 125.37 1.51
N ALA A 419 -44.65 124.49 0.89
CA ALA A 419 -44.37 123.05 0.83
C ALA A 419 -43.10 122.75 0.01
N GLY A 420 -42.84 123.50 -1.05
CA GLY A 420 -41.60 123.40 -1.83
C GLY A 420 -40.35 123.80 -1.04
N GLU A 421 -40.43 124.87 -0.23
CA GLU A 421 -39.34 125.29 0.66
C GLU A 421 -39.12 124.31 1.82
N GLU A 422 -40.19 123.81 2.45
CA GLU A 422 -40.12 122.78 3.51
C GLU A 422 -39.52 121.46 2.97
N GLN A 423 -39.91 121.05 1.75
CA GLN A 423 -39.32 119.89 1.06
C GLN A 423 -37.85 120.13 0.67
N HIS A 424 -37.47 121.34 0.22
CA HIS A 424 -36.07 121.68 -0.08
C HIS A 424 -35.20 121.70 1.18
N GLU A 425 -35.72 122.18 2.32
CA GLU A 425 -34.98 122.18 3.58
C GLU A 425 -34.81 120.74 4.13
N ALA A 426 -35.86 119.92 4.06
CA ALA A 426 -35.79 118.50 4.39
C ALA A 426 -34.78 117.76 3.49
N MET A 427 -34.79 118.03 2.18
CA MET A 427 -33.85 117.40 1.24
C MET A 427 -32.40 117.88 1.45
N ARG A 428 -32.19 119.14 1.87
CA ARG A 428 -30.87 119.62 2.34
C ARG A 428 -30.39 118.89 3.59
N ARG A 429 -31.25 118.70 4.60
CA ARG A 429 -30.89 117.98 5.83
C ARG A 429 -30.54 116.52 5.53
N THR A 430 -31.29 115.86 4.67
CA THR A 430 -30.98 114.49 4.19
C THR A 430 -29.68 114.44 3.41
N ALA A 431 -29.42 115.39 2.51
CA ALA A 431 -28.15 115.46 1.76
C ALA A 431 -26.95 115.65 2.70
N GLN A 432 -27.03 116.56 3.68
CA GLN A 432 -25.98 116.78 4.68
C GLN A 432 -25.78 115.57 5.60
N GLN A 433 -26.86 114.85 5.94
CA GLN A 433 -26.79 113.60 6.69
C GLN A 433 -26.02 112.53 5.89
N VAL A 434 -26.36 112.35 4.61
CA VAL A 434 -25.70 111.40 3.69
C VAL A 434 -24.23 111.78 3.48
N GLU A 435 -23.92 113.05 3.24
CA GLU A 435 -22.55 113.54 3.07
C GLU A 435 -21.69 113.24 4.32
N LYS A 436 -22.20 113.56 5.52
CA LYS A 436 -21.51 113.31 6.78
C LYS A 436 -21.34 111.81 7.08
N THR A 437 -22.34 110.99 6.76
CA THR A 437 -22.23 109.52 6.87
C THR A 437 -21.20 108.97 5.89
N MET A 438 -21.22 109.43 4.63
CA MET A 438 -20.29 108.99 3.59
C MET A 438 -18.84 109.40 3.91
N GLU A 439 -18.62 110.61 4.45
CA GLU A 439 -17.31 111.07 4.91
C GLU A 439 -16.78 110.23 6.08
N GLN A 440 -17.65 109.87 7.04
CA GLN A 440 -17.30 108.97 8.14
C GLN A 440 -16.99 107.54 7.65
N THR A 441 -17.80 106.99 6.72
CA THR A 441 -17.55 105.66 6.14
C THR A 441 -16.25 105.65 5.33
N LEU A 442 -16.01 106.65 4.48
CA LEU A 442 -14.77 106.73 3.69
C LEU A 442 -13.52 106.88 4.56
N LYS A 443 -13.56 107.69 5.63
CA LYS A 443 -12.47 107.72 6.63
C LYS A 443 -12.28 106.37 7.28
N HIS A 444 -13.34 105.72 7.74
CA HIS A 444 -13.22 104.45 8.46
C HIS A 444 -12.74 103.30 7.56
N THR A 445 -13.18 103.26 6.30
CA THR A 445 -12.68 102.32 5.27
C THR A 445 -11.23 102.63 4.86
N GLY A 446 -10.85 103.91 4.76
CA GLY A 446 -9.47 104.32 4.50
C GLY A 446 -8.51 103.93 5.63
N ASP A 447 -8.87 104.22 6.88
CA ASP A 447 -8.11 103.83 8.06
C ASP A 447 -8.00 102.30 8.20
N ALA A 448 -9.07 101.56 7.85
CA ALA A 448 -9.06 100.10 7.85
C ALA A 448 -8.15 99.53 6.76
N LEU A 449 -8.24 100.03 5.52
CA LEU A 449 -7.37 99.60 4.41
C LEU A 449 -5.90 99.94 4.68
N SER A 450 -5.60 101.12 5.22
CA SER A 450 -4.22 101.51 5.55
C SER A 450 -3.63 100.58 6.62
N LYS A 451 -4.37 100.32 7.71
CA LYS A 451 -3.95 99.35 8.74
C LYS A 451 -3.82 97.93 8.20
N GLN A 452 -4.65 97.54 7.25
CA GLN A 452 -4.62 96.19 6.68
C GLN A 452 -3.47 96.02 5.68
N ILE A 453 -3.04 97.07 4.98
CA ILE A 453 -1.82 97.09 4.18
C ILE A 453 -0.57 97.08 5.07
N GLU A 454 -0.52 97.89 6.13
CA GLU A 454 0.58 97.87 7.11
C GLU A 454 0.72 96.48 7.78
N ALA A 455 -0.41 95.86 8.16
CA ALA A 455 -0.42 94.51 8.72
C ALA A 455 0.02 93.44 7.70
N LEU A 456 -0.35 93.59 6.42
CA LEU A 456 0.06 92.69 5.35
C LEU A 456 1.57 92.78 5.09
N ASP A 457 2.13 94.00 5.02
CA ASP A 457 3.57 94.19 4.81
C ASP A 457 4.39 93.69 6.00
N ALA A 458 3.91 93.91 7.23
CA ALA A 458 4.50 93.34 8.44
C ALA A 458 4.45 91.79 8.45
N GLN A 459 3.33 91.17 8.08
CA GLN A 459 3.24 89.71 7.93
C GLN A 459 4.17 89.20 6.81
N MET A 460 4.27 89.91 5.69
CA MET A 460 5.09 89.48 4.56
C MET A 460 6.59 89.58 4.89
N GLN A 461 7.03 90.63 5.60
CA GLN A 461 8.38 90.72 6.16
C GLN A 461 8.65 89.64 7.20
N GLN A 462 7.69 89.36 8.10
CA GLN A 462 7.82 88.31 9.10
C GLN A 462 7.95 86.93 8.44
N GLU A 463 7.18 86.64 7.40
CA GLU A 463 7.18 85.33 6.73
C GLU A 463 8.38 85.16 5.79
N LEU A 464 8.86 86.22 5.14
CA LEU A 464 10.17 86.22 4.46
C LEU A 464 11.31 85.95 5.45
N THR A 465 11.29 86.60 6.61
CA THR A 465 12.27 86.38 7.69
C THR A 465 12.18 84.95 8.23
N ARG A 466 10.97 84.41 8.39
CA ARG A 466 10.74 83.03 8.86
C ARG A 466 11.21 82.00 7.83
N ALA A 467 10.91 82.19 6.54
CA ALA A 467 11.37 81.32 5.47
C ALA A 467 12.91 81.32 5.33
N ILE A 468 13.55 82.49 5.45
CA ILE A 468 15.01 82.62 5.48
C ILE A 468 15.60 81.96 6.74
N GLY A 469 14.94 82.07 7.89
CA GLY A 469 15.33 81.40 9.15
C GLY A 469 15.18 79.88 9.10
N GLU A 470 14.11 79.35 8.50
CA GLU A 470 13.92 77.91 8.27
C GLU A 470 14.91 77.35 7.24
N MET A 471 15.24 78.11 6.18
CA MET A 471 16.35 77.76 5.29
C MET A 471 17.70 77.75 6.03
N GLY A 472 17.98 78.77 6.84
CA GLY A 472 19.22 78.88 7.62
C GLY A 472 19.39 77.76 8.63
N THR A 473 18.32 77.37 9.33
CA THR A 473 18.35 76.24 10.28
C THR A 473 18.40 74.88 9.59
N LYS A 474 17.78 74.70 8.41
CA LYS A 474 17.95 73.48 7.60
C LYS A 474 19.35 73.36 7.00
N LEU A 475 19.97 74.46 6.55
CA LEU A 475 21.38 74.49 6.12
C LEU A 475 22.34 74.24 7.30
N GLY A 476 22.09 74.88 8.45
CA GLY A 476 22.89 74.69 9.67
C GLY A 476 22.84 73.26 10.20
N SER A 477 21.65 72.65 10.27
CA SER A 477 21.49 71.26 10.68
C SER A 477 22.03 70.25 9.67
N LEU A 478 22.02 70.56 8.36
CA LEU A 478 22.70 69.73 7.36
C LEU A 478 24.23 69.75 7.56
N SER A 479 24.82 70.92 7.84
CA SER A 479 26.25 71.05 8.17
C SER A 479 26.61 70.40 9.51
N ASP A 480 25.81 70.57 10.58
CA ASP A 480 26.09 69.95 11.89
C ASP A 480 25.99 68.42 11.78
N LYS A 481 25.05 67.90 10.98
CA LYS A 481 24.97 66.47 10.68
C LYS A 481 26.17 65.97 9.87
N PHE A 482 26.65 66.75 8.90
CA PHE A 482 27.87 66.42 8.15
C PHE A 482 29.11 66.37 9.05
N VAL A 483 29.24 67.26 10.04
CA VAL A 483 30.33 67.21 11.02
C VAL A 483 30.16 65.98 11.94
N ARG A 484 28.96 65.73 12.47
CA ARG A 484 28.69 64.59 13.37
C ARG A 484 28.88 63.22 12.71
N ASP A 485 28.49 63.05 11.45
CA ASP A 485 28.55 61.76 10.78
C ASP A 485 30.01 61.38 10.40
N TYR A 486 30.88 62.37 10.14
CA TYR A 486 32.28 62.12 9.77
C TYR A 486 33.26 62.10 10.96
N THR A 487 33.08 62.90 12.02
CA THR A 487 34.05 62.97 13.15
C THR A 487 34.35 61.61 13.82
N PRO A 488 33.36 60.74 14.12
CA PRO A 488 33.61 59.42 14.69
C PRO A 488 34.38 58.50 13.74
N LEU A 489 34.21 58.67 12.42
CA LEU A 489 34.92 57.91 11.40
C LEU A 489 36.40 58.32 11.36
N THR A 490 36.70 59.62 11.44
CA THR A 490 38.08 60.12 11.53
C THR A 490 38.76 59.72 12.83
N GLU A 491 38.07 59.76 13.97
CA GLU A 491 38.62 59.25 15.24
C GLU A 491 38.85 57.73 15.22
N SER A 492 37.94 56.96 14.61
CA SER A 492 38.09 55.50 14.50
C SER A 492 39.28 55.11 13.61
N LEU A 493 39.46 55.81 12.48
CA LEU A 493 40.67 55.68 11.65
C LEU A 493 41.94 56.06 12.42
N ARG A 494 41.90 57.15 13.21
CA ARG A 494 43.03 57.59 14.03
C ARG A 494 43.40 56.57 15.10
N ARG A 495 42.42 55.99 15.82
CA ARG A 495 42.64 54.88 16.76
C ARG A 495 43.30 53.69 16.08
N LEU A 496 42.90 53.34 14.85
CA LEU A 496 43.44 52.19 14.13
C LEU A 496 44.93 52.41 13.75
N VAL A 497 45.29 53.62 13.32
CA VAL A 497 46.68 54.00 13.00
C VAL A 497 47.56 54.07 14.25
N ASP A 498 47.10 54.72 15.32
CA ASP A 498 47.91 54.85 16.55
C ASP A 498 48.06 53.50 17.29
N THR A 499 47.04 52.62 17.26
CA THR A 499 47.17 51.25 17.81
C THR A 499 48.20 50.42 17.05
N ALA A 500 48.26 50.54 15.72
CA ALA A 500 49.28 49.89 14.91
C ALA A 500 50.70 50.39 15.22
N ARG A 501 50.83 51.61 15.76
CA ARG A 501 52.13 52.23 16.08
C ARG A 501 52.70 51.78 17.44
N VAL A 502 51.85 51.38 18.38
CA VAL A 502 52.25 50.95 19.74
C VAL A 502 52.60 49.45 19.80
N LEU A 503 52.24 48.66 18.78
CA LEU A 503 52.59 47.23 18.69
C LEU A 503 53.92 46.94 17.94
N GLN A 504 54.74 47.96 17.66
CA GLN A 504 56.07 47.83 17.06
C GLN A 504 57.21 48.52 17.85
N SER A 505 56.96 48.84 19.13
CA SER A 505 57.96 49.30 20.10
C SER A 505 57.78 48.61 21.44
#